data_AF-A0A127EHC3-F1
#
_entry.id   AF-A0A127EHC3-F1
#
_cell.length_a   1.000
_cell.length_b   1.000
_cell.length_c   1.000
_cell.angle_alpha   90.00
_cell.angle_beta   90.00
_cell.angle_gamma   90.00
#
_symmetry.space_group_name_H-M   'P 1'
#
loop_
_entity.id
_entity.type
_entity.pdbx_description
1 polymer ?
#
loop_
_entity_poly.entity_id
_entity_poly.type
_entity_poly.pdbx_seq_one_letter_code
_entity_poly.pdbx_strand_id
1 'polypeptide(L)'
;MISERIDLLINNGEILDEIEGTSERNIDRKYSALNLTLRNEIANIDRIEKAIKLIKENTSAFSEYRRRNLLNLAVNISLEEDMDKALSEIENIYINLKSEFSQSRYLMLAAEEIFFSRNFINVEEVIMNTKSAYKYMKKNHRFETKREDLCSAAMIAMTSENLEETFDEINECYDILTDCGFLKNNDLELLSNVLSIINMPVDRKCAQVRDLATNLKENKIEFKKSYLPILGIAAFVTDDYNKLSKNLLDVSETLKENEGFRSVTVDEKARNIMALILVVKEYLDNLKDDSKFKIIKKSSDKSLEAVFAIASSGSVTIEEVDITVTQ
;
A
#
# COMPACT_ATOMS: atom_id res chain seq x y z
N MET A 1 -19.30 -10.21 1.44
CA MET A 1 -18.78 -11.58 1.22
C MET A 1 -17.62 -11.51 0.25
N ILE A 2 -16.59 -12.36 0.39
CA ILE A 2 -15.41 -12.31 -0.48
C ILE A 2 -15.73 -12.37 -1.98
N SER A 3 -16.76 -13.12 -2.39
CA SER A 3 -17.21 -13.20 -3.78
C SER A 3 -17.64 -11.85 -4.35
N GLU A 4 -18.37 -11.04 -3.58
CA GLU A 4 -18.82 -9.71 -4.00
C GLU A 4 -17.63 -8.78 -4.24
N ARG A 5 -16.55 -8.92 -3.46
CA ARG A 5 -15.32 -8.14 -3.68
C ARG A 5 -14.56 -8.59 -4.91
N ILE A 6 -14.54 -9.90 -5.19
CA ILE A 6 -13.92 -10.44 -6.41
C ILE A 6 -14.66 -9.90 -7.63
N ASP A 7 -16.00 -9.98 -7.63
CA ASP A 7 -16.84 -9.46 -8.71
C ASP A 7 -16.63 -7.95 -8.89
N LEU A 8 -16.55 -7.19 -7.79
CA LEU A 8 -16.28 -5.76 -7.84
C LEU A 8 -14.88 -5.45 -8.39
N LEU A 9 -13.85 -6.22 -8.03
CA LEU A 9 -12.50 -6.08 -8.61
C LEU A 9 -12.49 -6.37 -10.11
N ILE A 10 -13.20 -7.41 -10.54
CA ILE A 10 -13.30 -7.76 -11.96
C ILE A 10 -13.98 -6.63 -12.72
N ASN A 11 -15.16 -6.19 -12.26
CA ASN A 11 -15.93 -5.11 -12.88
C ASN A 11 -15.13 -3.78 -12.92
N ASN A 12 -14.50 -3.38 -11.81
CA ASN A 12 -13.64 -2.20 -11.80
C ASN A 12 -12.45 -2.37 -12.74
N GLY A 13 -11.88 -3.57 -12.83
CA GLY A 13 -10.79 -3.90 -13.73
C GLY A 13 -11.18 -3.75 -15.20
N GLU A 14 -12.38 -4.18 -15.58
CA GLU A 14 -12.91 -4.04 -16.94
C GLU A 14 -13.17 -2.57 -17.28
N ILE A 15 -13.86 -1.84 -16.39
CA ILE A 15 -14.12 -0.41 -16.55
C ILE A 15 -12.82 0.38 -16.72
N LEU A 16 -11.81 0.09 -15.88
CA LEU A 16 -10.53 0.79 -15.96
C LEU A 16 -9.71 0.40 -17.18
N ASP A 17 -9.97 -0.71 -17.88
CA ASP A 17 -9.31 -1.02 -19.15
C ASP A 17 -9.83 -0.14 -20.29
N GLU A 18 -11.06 0.38 -20.19
CA GLU A 18 -11.67 1.28 -21.19
C GLU A 18 -11.13 2.71 -21.12
N ILE A 19 -10.49 3.12 -20.02
CA ILE A 19 -9.99 4.48 -19.84
C ILE A 19 -8.83 4.78 -20.79
N GLU A 20 -9.01 5.73 -21.69
CA GLU A 20 -7.98 6.15 -22.65
C GLU A 20 -7.13 7.35 -22.15
N GLY A 21 -6.05 7.64 -22.87
CA GLY A 21 -5.24 8.85 -22.63
C GLY A 21 -4.34 8.80 -21.40
N THR A 22 -4.11 7.60 -20.84
CA THR A 22 -3.19 7.32 -19.74
C THR A 22 -2.08 6.37 -20.23
N SER A 23 -0.94 6.32 -19.53
CA SER A 23 0.25 5.55 -19.95
C SER A 23 0.53 4.34 -19.06
N GLU A 24 -0.38 4.08 -18.12
CA GLU A 24 -0.34 3.04 -17.11
C GLU A 24 -0.46 1.66 -17.76
N ARG A 25 0.37 0.72 -17.28
CA ARG A 25 0.32 -0.66 -17.75
C ARG A 25 -0.95 -1.32 -17.23
N ASN A 26 -1.37 -2.41 -17.87
CA ASN A 26 -2.57 -3.15 -17.46
C ASN A 26 -2.53 -3.56 -15.98
N ILE A 27 -1.36 -3.96 -15.48
CA ILE A 27 -1.19 -4.29 -14.05
C ILE A 27 -1.45 -3.08 -13.13
N ASP A 28 -1.01 -1.88 -13.52
CA ASP A 28 -1.19 -0.65 -12.74
C ASP A 28 -2.68 -0.25 -12.71
N ARG A 29 -3.42 -0.52 -13.80
CA ARG A 29 -4.89 -0.39 -13.85
C ARG A 29 -5.57 -1.36 -12.89
N LYS A 30 -5.12 -2.62 -12.80
CA LYS A 30 -5.68 -3.60 -11.85
C LYS A 30 -5.42 -3.23 -10.39
N TYR A 31 -4.29 -2.61 -10.08
CA TYR A 31 -4.05 -2.05 -8.74
C TYR A 31 -4.97 -0.87 -8.43
N SER A 32 -5.25 -0.01 -9.40
CA SER A 32 -6.24 1.07 -9.25
C SER A 32 -7.67 0.53 -9.08
N ALA A 33 -8.02 -0.56 -9.78
CA ALA A 33 -9.28 -1.27 -9.58
C ALA A 33 -9.37 -1.88 -8.17
N LEU A 34 -8.30 -2.50 -7.69
CA LEU A 34 -8.20 -3.01 -6.32
C LEU A 34 -8.39 -1.91 -5.29
N ASN A 35 -7.80 -0.73 -5.50
CA ASN A 35 -7.99 0.40 -4.60
C ASN A 35 -9.47 0.82 -4.47
N LEU A 36 -10.19 0.92 -5.59
CA LEU A 36 -11.64 1.17 -5.59
C LEU A 36 -12.41 0.05 -4.87
N THR A 37 -12.08 -1.21 -5.16
CA THR A 37 -12.73 -2.36 -4.52
C THR A 37 -12.53 -2.39 -3.00
N LEU A 38 -11.35 -2.00 -2.50
CA LEU A 38 -11.09 -1.92 -1.06
C LEU A 38 -11.94 -0.86 -0.35
N ARG A 39 -12.27 0.23 -1.07
CA ARG A 39 -13.18 1.29 -0.62
C ARG A 39 -14.65 0.97 -0.88
N ASN A 40 -14.96 -0.20 -1.45
CA ASN A 40 -16.30 -0.62 -1.84
C ASN A 40 -16.94 0.33 -2.88
N GLU A 41 -16.12 0.88 -3.77
CA GLU A 41 -16.53 1.83 -4.81
C GLU A 41 -16.54 1.17 -6.19
N ILE A 42 -17.52 1.55 -7.01
CA ILE A 42 -17.58 1.19 -8.43
C ILE A 42 -16.93 2.31 -9.24
N ALA A 43 -16.02 1.95 -10.14
CA ALA A 43 -15.37 2.90 -11.04
C ALA A 43 -16.40 3.71 -11.84
N ASN A 44 -16.23 5.03 -11.88
CA ASN A 44 -17.07 5.93 -12.66
C ASN A 44 -16.22 6.57 -13.78
N ILE A 45 -16.42 6.10 -15.01
CA ILE A 45 -15.64 6.53 -16.20
C ILE A 45 -15.69 8.05 -16.35
N ASP A 46 -16.88 8.65 -16.38
CA ASP A 46 -17.04 10.09 -16.61
C ASP A 46 -16.29 10.93 -15.57
N ARG A 47 -16.33 10.52 -14.30
CA ARG A 47 -15.63 11.23 -13.22
C ARG A 47 -14.12 11.04 -13.32
N ILE A 48 -13.65 9.84 -13.65
CA ILE A 48 -12.22 9.55 -13.81
C ILE A 48 -11.65 10.32 -15.01
N GLU A 49 -12.34 10.35 -16.15
CA GLU A 49 -11.92 11.12 -17.32
C GLU A 49 -11.90 12.62 -17.03
N LYS A 50 -12.90 13.13 -16.31
CA LYS A 50 -12.92 14.52 -15.84
C LYS A 50 -11.72 14.80 -14.92
N ALA A 51 -11.39 13.89 -14.01
CA ALA A 51 -10.21 14.00 -13.14
C ALA A 51 -8.89 13.99 -13.95
N ILE A 52 -8.76 13.10 -14.95
CA ILE A 52 -7.60 13.07 -15.86
C ILE A 52 -7.43 14.42 -16.56
N LYS A 53 -8.51 14.98 -17.09
CA LYS A 53 -8.50 16.29 -17.75
C LYS A 53 -8.07 17.39 -16.77
N LEU A 54 -8.66 17.41 -15.58
CA LEU A 54 -8.33 18.38 -14.53
C LEU A 54 -6.84 18.35 -14.17
N ILE A 55 -6.27 17.17 -13.93
CA ILE A 55 -4.84 16.99 -13.64
C ILE A 55 -4.00 17.50 -14.82
N LYS A 56 -4.40 17.19 -16.06
CA LYS A 56 -3.72 17.63 -17.29
C LYS A 56 -3.89 19.11 -17.63
N GLU A 57 -4.78 19.84 -16.98
CA GLU A 57 -4.94 21.28 -17.16
C GLU A 57 -4.14 22.06 -16.11
N ASN A 58 -4.00 21.50 -14.90
CA ASN A 58 -3.41 22.22 -13.75
C ASN A 58 -1.94 21.88 -13.47
N THR A 59 -1.45 20.70 -13.85
CA THR A 59 -0.04 20.31 -13.60
C THR A 59 0.87 20.65 -14.78
N SER A 60 2.18 20.39 -14.74
CA SER A 60 3.02 20.47 -15.95
C SER A 60 3.13 19.10 -16.64
N ALA A 61 3.39 19.09 -17.96
CA ALA A 61 3.61 17.86 -18.75
C ALA A 61 4.72 16.94 -18.17
N PHE A 62 5.68 17.52 -17.44
CA PHE A 62 6.81 16.82 -16.82
C PHE A 62 6.62 16.54 -15.33
N SER A 63 5.47 16.89 -14.76
CA SER A 63 5.17 16.57 -13.36
C SER A 63 5.08 15.07 -13.14
N GLU A 64 5.42 14.61 -11.94
CA GLU A 64 5.28 13.19 -11.57
C GLU A 64 3.81 12.74 -11.62
N TYR A 65 2.87 13.68 -11.48
CA TYR A 65 1.42 13.45 -11.59
C TYR A 65 0.96 12.98 -12.97
N ARG A 66 1.66 13.32 -14.06
CA ARG A 66 1.25 12.97 -15.43
C ARG A 66 1.95 11.74 -16.00
N ARG A 67 2.87 11.14 -15.25
CA ARG A 67 3.64 9.97 -15.69
C ARG A 67 2.89 8.67 -15.38
N ARG A 68 3.46 7.80 -14.56
CA ARG A 68 2.89 6.48 -14.22
C ARG A 68 1.83 6.52 -13.11
N ASN A 69 1.46 7.71 -12.60
CA ASN A 69 0.51 7.86 -11.50
C ASN A 69 -0.76 8.63 -11.87
N LEU A 70 -0.91 9.01 -13.15
CA LEU A 70 -2.02 9.84 -13.61
C LEU A 70 -3.35 9.16 -13.36
N LEU A 71 -3.50 7.90 -13.77
CA LEU A 71 -4.72 7.14 -13.60
C LEU A 71 -5.00 6.89 -12.12
N ASN A 72 -3.98 6.56 -11.32
CA ASN A 72 -4.17 6.30 -9.89
C ASN A 72 -4.66 7.56 -9.16
N LEU A 73 -3.99 8.70 -9.40
CA LEU A 73 -4.43 9.98 -8.85
C LEU A 73 -5.83 10.34 -9.34
N ALA A 74 -6.11 10.18 -10.64
CA ALA A 74 -7.43 10.47 -11.21
C ALA A 74 -8.53 9.62 -10.57
N VAL A 75 -8.30 8.32 -10.41
CA VAL A 75 -9.21 7.41 -9.70
C VAL A 75 -9.44 7.93 -8.28
N ASN A 76 -8.39 8.25 -7.53
CA ASN A 76 -8.54 8.68 -6.15
C ASN A 76 -9.29 10.02 -6.02
N ILE A 77 -8.92 11.05 -6.79
CA ILE A 77 -9.63 12.35 -6.72
C ILE A 77 -11.04 12.26 -7.31
N SER A 78 -11.32 11.32 -8.23
CA SER A 78 -12.66 11.12 -8.76
C SER A 78 -13.69 10.72 -7.70
N LEU A 79 -13.23 10.23 -6.54
CA LEU A 79 -14.08 9.91 -5.39
C LEU A 79 -14.44 11.16 -4.55
N GLU A 80 -13.73 12.27 -4.74
CA GLU A 80 -13.96 13.52 -4.00
C GLU A 80 -15.09 14.33 -4.64
N GLU A 81 -15.97 14.91 -3.81
CA GLU A 81 -17.06 15.75 -4.31
C GLU A 81 -16.51 16.94 -5.12
N ASP A 82 -15.45 17.57 -4.60
CA ASP A 82 -14.73 18.70 -5.21
C ASP A 82 -13.32 18.29 -5.62
N MET A 83 -13.16 17.88 -6.89
CA MET A 83 -11.91 17.39 -7.46
C MET A 83 -10.84 18.48 -7.57
N ASP A 84 -11.23 19.72 -7.87
CA ASP A 84 -10.34 20.88 -7.98
C ASP A 84 -9.71 21.20 -6.62
N LYS A 85 -10.54 21.23 -5.57
CA LYS A 85 -10.08 21.40 -4.20
C LYS A 85 -9.18 20.25 -3.76
N ALA A 86 -9.56 19.00 -4.05
CA ALA A 86 -8.75 17.83 -3.72
C ALA A 86 -7.35 17.89 -4.35
N LEU A 87 -7.27 18.20 -5.66
CA LEU A 87 -5.99 18.35 -6.35
C LEU A 87 -5.15 19.48 -5.75
N SER A 88 -5.78 20.63 -5.45
CA SER A 88 -5.10 21.78 -4.84
C SER A 88 -4.54 21.46 -3.44
N GLU A 89 -5.27 20.70 -2.62
CA GLU A 89 -4.81 20.26 -1.30
C GLU A 89 -3.63 19.29 -1.41
N ILE A 90 -3.68 18.33 -2.33
CA ILE A 90 -2.56 17.42 -2.62
C ILE A 90 -1.31 18.20 -3.05
N GLU A 91 -1.45 19.17 -3.95
CA GLU A 91 -0.35 20.02 -4.40
C GLU A 91 0.25 20.85 -3.25
N ASN A 92 -0.60 21.38 -2.36
CA ASN A 92 -0.15 22.10 -1.17
C ASN A 92 0.67 21.20 -0.23
N ILE A 93 0.22 19.96 0.03
CA ILE A 93 0.98 18.99 0.84
C ILE A 93 2.32 18.68 0.15
N TYR A 94 2.31 18.43 -1.16
CA TYR A 94 3.51 18.16 -1.95
C TYR A 94 4.53 19.31 -1.87
N ILE A 95 4.09 20.57 -2.05
CA ILE A 95 4.96 21.76 -1.96
C ILE A 95 5.57 21.87 -0.55
N ASN A 96 4.78 21.66 0.49
CA ASN A 96 5.26 21.73 1.86
C ASN A 96 6.32 20.65 2.18
N LEU A 97 6.15 19.43 1.65
CA LEU A 97 7.15 18.37 1.76
C LEU A 97 8.40 18.70 0.91
N LYS A 98 8.23 19.27 -0.29
CA LYS A 98 9.32 19.64 -1.23
C LYS A 98 10.35 20.63 -0.64
N SER A 99 10.00 21.36 0.41
CA SER A 99 10.96 22.22 1.13
C SER A 99 12.17 21.46 1.70
N GLU A 100 12.02 20.16 2.01
CA GLU A 100 13.09 19.32 2.58
C GLU A 100 13.50 18.17 1.64
N PHE A 101 12.68 17.87 0.63
CA PHE A 101 12.88 16.70 -0.24
C PHE A 101 13.01 17.10 -1.71
N SER A 102 13.89 16.41 -2.43
CA SER A 102 13.98 16.55 -3.88
C SER A 102 12.73 15.98 -4.57
N GLN A 103 12.39 16.56 -5.71
CA GLN A 103 11.30 16.04 -6.56
C GLN A 103 11.52 14.56 -6.88
N SER A 104 10.49 13.75 -6.63
CA SER A 104 10.46 12.32 -6.92
C SER A 104 9.01 11.84 -6.97
N ARG A 105 8.77 10.67 -7.58
CA ARG A 105 7.46 10.00 -7.52
C ARG A 105 7.02 9.74 -6.07
N TYR A 106 7.95 9.39 -5.19
CA TYR A 106 7.66 9.07 -3.79
C TYR A 106 7.20 10.29 -2.98
N LEU A 107 7.66 11.50 -3.35
CA LEU A 107 7.18 12.74 -2.75
C LEU A 107 5.71 13.02 -3.10
N MET A 108 5.32 12.76 -4.34
CA MET A 108 3.93 12.83 -4.77
C MET A 108 3.07 11.79 -4.06
N LEU A 109 3.53 10.54 -4.01
CA LEU A 109 2.79 9.44 -3.37
C LEU A 109 2.59 9.69 -1.88
N ALA A 110 3.62 10.15 -1.17
CA ALA A 110 3.48 10.53 0.24
C ALA A 110 2.48 11.69 0.43
N ALA A 111 2.45 12.67 -0.48
CA ALA A 111 1.46 13.75 -0.41
C ALA A 111 0.02 13.26 -0.62
N GLU A 112 -0.17 12.33 -1.57
CA GLU A 112 -1.45 11.67 -1.81
C GLU A 112 -1.89 10.85 -0.58
N GLU A 113 -1.00 10.04 -0.01
CA GLU A 113 -1.29 9.24 1.19
C GLU A 113 -1.73 10.11 2.39
N ILE A 114 -1.03 11.23 2.62
CA ILE A 114 -1.40 12.19 3.66
C ILE A 114 -2.76 12.82 3.35
N PHE A 115 -3.02 13.22 2.11
CA PHE A 115 -4.30 13.79 1.70
C PHE A 115 -5.46 12.81 1.88
N PHE A 116 -5.33 11.55 1.45
CA PHE A 116 -6.39 10.56 1.61
C PHE A 116 -6.59 10.13 3.06
N SER A 117 -5.62 10.45 3.94
CA SER A 117 -5.73 10.24 5.38
C SER A 117 -6.21 11.49 6.15
N ARG A 118 -6.40 12.64 5.49
CA ARG A 118 -6.61 13.98 6.09
C ARG A 118 -7.76 14.08 7.09
N ASN A 119 -8.79 13.25 6.94
CA ASN A 119 -9.95 13.25 7.85
C ASN A 119 -9.62 12.67 9.24
N PHE A 120 -8.43 12.10 9.42
CA PHE A 120 -8.06 11.32 10.60
C PHE A 120 -6.73 11.75 11.23
N ILE A 121 -6.04 12.69 10.60
CA ILE A 121 -4.74 13.19 11.02
C ILE A 121 -4.77 14.72 11.05
N ASN A 122 -3.83 15.31 11.78
CA ASN A 122 -3.48 16.70 11.55
C ASN A 122 -2.46 16.76 10.40
N VAL A 123 -2.89 17.22 9.22
CA VAL A 123 -2.06 17.24 8.01
C VAL A 123 -0.77 18.05 8.21
N GLU A 124 -0.85 19.21 8.86
CA GLU A 124 0.33 20.05 9.10
C GLU A 124 1.33 19.38 10.02
N GLU A 125 0.83 18.76 11.10
CA GLU A 125 1.65 17.99 12.04
C GLU A 125 2.31 16.80 11.35
N VAL A 126 1.56 16.03 10.54
CA VAL A 126 2.09 14.88 9.80
C VAL A 126 3.13 15.30 8.77
N ILE A 127 3.01 16.45 8.12
CA ILE A 127 4.06 16.97 7.23
C ILE A 127 5.35 17.22 8.02
N MET A 128 5.27 17.80 9.21
CA MET A 128 6.44 18.03 10.08
C MET A 128 7.02 16.72 10.62
N ASN A 129 6.15 15.78 11.04
CA ASN A 129 6.56 14.49 11.55
C ASN A 129 7.16 13.61 10.46
N THR A 130 6.68 13.69 9.21
CA THR A 130 7.28 13.00 8.05
C THR A 130 8.74 13.44 7.86
N LYS A 131 9.00 14.75 7.98
CA LYS A 131 10.36 15.30 7.91
C LYS A 131 11.25 14.79 9.04
N SER A 132 10.70 14.74 10.25
CA SER A 132 11.40 14.25 11.45
C SER A 132 11.68 12.75 11.38
N ALA A 133 10.69 11.95 10.96
CA ALA A 133 10.82 10.52 10.74
C ALA A 133 11.89 10.23 9.69
N TYR A 134 11.87 10.90 8.53
CA TYR A 134 12.88 10.70 7.50
C TYR A 134 14.30 11.11 7.94
N LYS A 135 14.43 12.14 8.80
CA LYS A 135 15.71 12.49 9.43
C LYS A 135 16.17 11.44 10.43
N TYR A 136 15.25 10.88 11.21
CA TYR A 136 15.53 9.77 12.13
C TYR A 136 16.01 8.56 11.35
N MET A 137 15.31 8.22 10.26
CA MET A 137 15.69 7.17 9.31
C MET A 137 17.15 7.35 8.86
N LYS A 138 17.49 8.52 8.31
CA LYS A 138 18.87 8.83 7.87
C LYS A 138 19.92 8.75 8.96
N LYS A 139 19.58 9.10 10.20
CA LYS A 139 20.52 9.15 11.33
C LYS A 139 20.76 7.78 11.93
N ASN A 140 19.71 6.96 12.01
CA ASN A 140 19.68 5.76 12.85
C ASN A 140 19.61 4.45 12.05
N HIS A 141 19.52 4.47 10.71
CA HIS A 141 19.44 3.23 9.93
C HIS A 141 20.78 2.55 9.65
N ARG A 142 20.70 1.22 9.65
CA ARG A 142 21.74 0.27 9.20
C ARG A 142 21.92 0.22 7.67
N PHE A 143 21.07 0.92 6.90
CA PHE A 143 21.09 1.00 5.42
C PHE A 143 21.04 2.44 4.92
N GLU A 144 21.38 2.61 3.64
CA GLU A 144 21.25 3.89 2.94
C GLU A 144 19.76 4.23 2.76
N THR A 145 19.28 5.24 3.49
CA THR A 145 17.93 5.81 3.27
C THR A 145 17.85 6.46 1.89
N LYS A 146 16.90 6.00 1.07
CA LYS A 146 16.65 6.44 -0.30
C LYS A 146 15.41 7.31 -0.39
N ARG A 147 15.11 7.76 -1.61
CA ARG A 147 13.90 8.57 -1.89
C ARG A 147 12.62 7.74 -1.70
N GLU A 148 12.71 6.43 -1.81
CA GLU A 148 11.61 5.46 -1.71
C GLU A 148 11.05 5.38 -0.30
N ASP A 149 11.90 5.64 0.71
CA ASP A 149 11.53 5.56 2.13
C ASP A 149 10.65 6.73 2.60
N LEU A 150 10.35 7.68 1.71
CA LEU A 150 9.50 8.82 2.05
C LEU A 150 8.05 8.41 2.32
N CYS A 151 7.51 7.43 1.60
CA CYS A 151 6.18 6.85 1.89
C CYS A 151 6.20 6.16 3.26
N SER A 152 7.26 5.40 3.58
CA SER A 152 7.44 4.80 4.92
C SER A 152 7.50 5.86 6.02
N ALA A 153 8.24 6.96 5.80
CA ALA A 153 8.32 8.07 6.74
C ALA A 153 6.95 8.74 6.96
N ALA A 154 6.16 8.91 5.90
CA ALA A 154 4.81 9.46 6.00
C ALA A 154 3.88 8.51 6.75
N MET A 155 3.92 7.20 6.46
CA MET A 155 3.17 6.17 7.18
C MET A 155 3.48 6.20 8.69
N ILE A 156 4.76 6.22 9.05
CA ILE A 156 5.19 6.29 10.46
C ILE A 156 4.71 7.60 11.10
N ALA A 157 4.85 8.73 10.40
CA ALA A 157 4.39 10.03 10.89
C ALA A 157 2.86 10.10 11.13
N MET A 158 2.08 9.36 10.34
CA MET A 158 0.62 9.26 10.51
C MET A 158 0.19 8.33 11.65
N THR A 159 1.05 7.39 12.06
CA THR A 159 0.68 6.29 12.97
C THR A 159 1.39 6.34 14.31
N SER A 160 2.52 7.04 14.41
CA SER A 160 3.36 7.13 15.60
C SER A 160 2.95 8.31 16.49
N GLU A 161 2.84 8.05 17.80
CA GLU A 161 2.73 9.11 18.82
C GLU A 161 4.10 9.54 19.35
N ASN A 162 5.08 8.65 19.32
CA ASN A 162 6.46 8.89 19.73
C ASN A 162 7.40 8.23 18.72
N LEU A 163 8.05 9.06 17.89
CA LEU A 163 8.94 8.59 16.84
C LEU A 163 10.11 7.76 17.40
N GLU A 164 10.69 8.16 18.53
CA GLU A 164 11.84 7.44 19.12
C GLU A 164 11.45 6.02 19.50
N GLU A 165 10.37 5.86 20.28
CA GLU A 165 9.84 4.55 20.67
C GLU A 165 9.42 3.70 19.45
N THR A 166 8.78 4.33 18.45
CA THR A 166 8.39 3.64 17.22
C THR A 166 9.60 3.11 16.45
N PHE A 167 10.68 3.90 16.33
CA PHE A 167 11.87 3.43 15.63
C PHE A 167 12.66 2.39 16.41
N ASP A 168 12.68 2.45 17.73
CA ASP A 168 13.27 1.39 18.56
C ASP A 168 12.54 0.06 18.33
N GLU A 169 11.21 0.10 18.30
CA GLU A 169 10.37 -1.06 17.98
C GLU A 169 10.59 -1.58 16.55
N ILE A 170 10.69 -0.68 15.56
CA ILE A 170 11.01 -1.04 14.16
C ILE A 170 12.36 -1.77 14.09
N ASN A 171 13.38 -1.25 14.76
CA ASN A 171 14.72 -1.84 14.76
C ASN A 171 14.73 -3.22 15.44
N GLU A 172 13.98 -3.37 16.54
CA GLU A 172 13.85 -4.66 17.24
C GLU A 172 13.11 -5.69 16.36
N CYS A 173 12.03 -5.28 15.67
CA CYS A 173 11.34 -6.15 14.70
C CYS A 173 12.29 -6.59 13.58
N TYR A 174 13.06 -5.65 13.03
CA TYR A 174 14.00 -5.91 11.93
C TYR A 174 15.05 -6.95 12.33
N ASP A 175 15.59 -6.85 13.56
CA ASP A 175 16.59 -7.76 14.09
C ASP A 175 16.04 -9.16 14.29
N ILE A 176 14.88 -9.28 14.95
CA ILE A 176 14.25 -10.59 15.19
C ILE A 176 13.86 -11.27 13.88
N LEU A 177 13.30 -10.53 12.92
CA LEU A 177 12.91 -11.10 11.63
C LEU A 177 14.15 -11.49 10.79
N THR A 178 15.23 -10.73 10.86
CA THR A 178 16.52 -11.14 10.29
C THR A 178 16.97 -12.47 10.85
N ASP A 179 16.93 -12.64 12.17
CA ASP A 179 17.34 -13.87 12.85
C ASP A 179 16.39 -15.05 12.53
N CYS A 180 15.14 -14.76 12.17
CA CYS A 180 14.19 -15.74 11.64
C CYS A 180 14.43 -16.12 10.16
N GLY A 181 15.45 -15.54 9.51
CA GLY A 181 15.87 -15.89 8.15
C GLY A 181 15.24 -15.04 7.03
N PHE A 182 14.61 -13.92 7.35
CA PHE A 182 14.15 -12.96 6.34
C PHE A 182 15.34 -12.25 5.69
N LEU A 183 15.25 -12.01 4.38
CA LEU A 183 16.32 -11.35 3.63
C LEU A 183 16.43 -9.87 4.01
N LYS A 184 17.66 -9.40 4.25
CA LYS A 184 17.95 -7.99 4.53
C LYS A 184 17.78 -7.14 3.28
N ASN A 185 16.62 -6.52 3.10
CA ASN A 185 16.29 -5.65 1.99
C ASN A 185 15.19 -4.63 2.39
N ASN A 186 14.81 -3.77 1.44
CA ASN A 186 13.76 -2.75 1.64
C ASN A 186 12.41 -3.36 2.02
N ASP A 187 12.09 -4.57 1.57
CA ASP A 187 10.82 -5.22 1.90
C ASP A 187 10.77 -5.59 3.39
N LEU A 188 11.89 -6.05 3.98
CA LEU A 188 11.98 -6.35 5.41
C LEU A 188 11.89 -5.08 6.27
N GLU A 189 12.48 -3.99 5.80
CA GLU A 189 12.35 -2.68 6.45
C GLU A 189 10.89 -2.22 6.46
N LEU A 190 10.20 -2.30 5.32
CA LEU A 190 8.81 -1.90 5.22
C LEU A 190 7.88 -2.81 6.06
N LEU A 191 8.13 -4.11 6.11
CA LEU A 191 7.43 -5.02 7.02
C LEU A 191 7.63 -4.61 8.49
N SER A 192 8.86 -4.27 8.88
CA SER A 192 9.17 -3.81 10.24
C SER A 192 8.44 -2.50 10.57
N ASN A 193 8.35 -1.59 9.60
CA ASN A 193 7.56 -0.36 9.72
C ASN A 193 6.06 -0.66 9.93
N VAL A 194 5.47 -1.58 9.16
CA VAL A 194 4.06 -1.98 9.36
C VAL A 194 3.85 -2.62 10.73
N LEU A 195 4.78 -3.45 11.20
CA LEU A 195 4.70 -4.10 12.50
C LEU A 195 4.72 -3.13 13.69
N SER A 196 5.26 -1.92 13.54
CA SER A 196 5.20 -0.88 14.57
C SER A 196 3.78 -0.40 14.86
N ILE A 197 2.86 -0.57 13.90
CA ILE A 197 1.44 -0.21 14.03
C ILE A 197 0.69 -1.26 14.88
N ILE A 198 1.21 -2.49 14.94
CA ILE A 198 0.58 -3.61 15.63
C ILE A 198 0.77 -3.50 17.14
N ASN A 199 -0.32 -3.47 17.91
CA ASN A 199 -0.32 -3.34 19.37
C ASN A 199 -0.06 -4.67 20.08
N MET A 200 1.12 -5.23 19.85
CA MET A 200 1.54 -6.50 20.41
C MET A 200 3.03 -6.43 20.79
N PRO A 201 3.50 -7.20 21.78
CA PRO A 201 4.93 -7.36 22.03
C PRO A 201 5.71 -7.77 20.77
N VAL A 202 6.94 -7.26 20.64
CA VAL A 202 7.79 -7.42 19.45
C VAL A 202 8.08 -8.89 19.13
N ASP A 203 8.40 -9.68 20.17
CA ASP A 203 8.63 -11.12 20.06
C ASP A 203 7.42 -11.86 19.47
N ARG A 204 6.22 -11.53 19.94
CA ARG A 204 4.98 -12.18 19.50
C ARG A 204 4.60 -11.79 18.07
N LYS A 205 4.68 -10.50 17.72
CA LYS A 205 4.32 -10.05 16.36
C LYS A 205 5.29 -10.62 15.32
N CYS A 206 6.58 -10.70 15.63
CA CYS A 206 7.57 -11.31 14.73
C CYS A 206 7.37 -12.82 14.60
N ALA A 207 7.02 -13.51 15.70
CA ALA A 207 6.71 -14.93 15.67
C ALA A 207 5.50 -15.25 14.77
N GLN A 208 4.40 -14.48 14.88
CA GLN A 208 3.22 -14.68 14.02
C GLN A 208 3.51 -14.44 12.54
N VAL A 209 4.29 -13.40 12.21
CA VAL A 209 4.72 -13.16 10.82
C VAL A 209 5.58 -14.31 10.29
N ARG A 210 6.52 -14.82 11.09
CA ARG A 210 7.33 -15.99 10.72
C ARG A 210 6.46 -17.23 10.48
N ASP A 211 5.49 -17.48 11.35
CA ASP A 211 4.63 -18.65 11.27
C ASP A 211 3.72 -18.58 10.03
N LEU A 212 3.16 -17.40 9.71
CA LEU A 212 2.44 -17.16 8.46
C LEU A 212 3.34 -17.34 7.23
N ALA A 213 4.54 -16.73 7.23
CA ALA A 213 5.47 -16.86 6.11
C ALA A 213 5.89 -18.31 5.85
N THR A 214 6.06 -19.09 6.92
CA THR A 214 6.34 -20.53 6.85
C THR A 214 5.16 -21.27 6.22
N ASN A 215 3.93 -20.99 6.68
CA ASN A 215 2.72 -21.60 6.13
C ASN A 215 2.54 -21.31 4.63
N LEU A 216 2.74 -20.06 4.20
CA LEU A 216 2.65 -19.68 2.78
C LEU A 216 3.69 -20.41 1.93
N LYS A 217 4.92 -20.55 2.44
CA LYS A 217 6.00 -21.30 1.79
C LYS A 217 5.69 -22.79 1.67
N GLU A 218 5.15 -23.40 2.71
CA GLU A 218 4.74 -24.83 2.71
C GLU A 218 3.61 -25.09 1.71
N ASN A 219 2.69 -24.12 1.55
CA ASN A 219 1.63 -24.14 0.55
C ASN A 219 2.08 -23.69 -0.85
N LYS A 220 3.37 -23.42 -1.05
CA LYS A 220 3.98 -22.96 -2.32
C LYS A 220 3.37 -21.68 -2.88
N ILE A 221 2.89 -20.80 -2.00
CA ILE A 221 2.34 -19.50 -2.40
C ILE A 221 3.49 -18.53 -2.54
N GLU A 222 3.77 -18.14 -3.78
CA GLU A 222 4.80 -17.15 -4.09
C GLU A 222 4.18 -15.80 -4.42
N PHE A 223 4.92 -14.75 -4.12
CA PHE A 223 4.56 -13.37 -4.41
C PHE A 223 5.71 -12.68 -5.16
N LYS A 224 5.39 -11.59 -5.86
CA LYS A 224 6.40 -10.74 -6.48
C LYS A 224 7.05 -9.94 -5.34
N LYS A 225 8.27 -9.42 -5.53
CA LYS A 225 8.92 -8.56 -4.50
C LYS A 225 7.94 -7.48 -4.01
N SER A 226 8.08 -7.09 -2.74
CA SER A 226 7.28 -6.03 -2.10
C SER A 226 5.85 -6.36 -1.64
N TYR A 227 5.62 -7.61 -1.24
CA TYR A 227 4.39 -8.08 -0.55
C TYR A 227 4.51 -8.22 0.98
N LEU A 228 5.73 -8.09 1.52
CA LEU A 228 5.95 -8.22 2.97
C LEU A 228 5.12 -7.24 3.82
N PRO A 229 4.75 -6.01 3.38
CA PRO A 229 3.93 -5.12 4.20
C PRO A 229 2.54 -5.70 4.51
N ILE A 230 1.90 -6.31 3.51
CA ILE A 230 0.58 -6.93 3.71
C ILE A 230 0.66 -8.19 4.58
N LEU A 231 1.81 -8.89 4.60
CA LEU A 231 2.03 -9.98 5.56
C LEU A 231 2.01 -9.49 7.01
N GLY A 232 2.53 -8.28 7.25
CA GLY A 232 2.49 -7.63 8.55
C GLY A 232 1.09 -7.35 9.08
N ILE A 233 0.06 -7.36 8.23
CA ILE A 233 -1.35 -7.33 8.66
C ILE A 233 -1.92 -8.75 8.67
N ALA A 234 -1.68 -9.52 7.61
CA ALA A 234 -2.24 -10.85 7.40
C ALA A 234 -1.95 -11.82 8.56
N ALA A 235 -0.80 -11.67 9.23
CA ALA A 235 -0.43 -12.51 10.37
C ALA A 235 -1.39 -12.37 11.57
N PHE A 236 -2.16 -11.28 11.63
CA PHE A 236 -2.99 -10.91 12.78
C PHE A 236 -4.50 -11.00 12.52
N VAL A 237 -4.93 -11.28 11.28
CA VAL A 237 -6.36 -11.35 10.94
C VAL A 237 -7.00 -12.71 11.24
N THR A 238 -6.18 -13.73 11.48
CA THR A 238 -6.61 -15.10 11.80
C THR A 238 -5.47 -15.90 12.44
N ASP A 239 -5.82 -16.91 13.22
CA ASP A 239 -4.88 -17.94 13.70
C ASP A 239 -4.88 -19.20 12.79
N ASP A 240 -5.83 -19.30 11.85
CA ASP A 240 -5.93 -20.41 10.89
C ASP A 240 -5.28 -20.04 9.55
N TYR A 241 -3.95 -20.13 9.50
CA TYR A 241 -3.18 -19.81 8.29
C TYR A 241 -3.43 -20.78 7.14
N ASN A 242 -3.79 -22.03 7.41
CA ASN A 242 -4.16 -22.98 6.35
C ASN A 242 -5.42 -22.54 5.62
N LYS A 243 -6.44 -22.08 6.37
CA LYS A 243 -7.65 -21.52 5.76
C LYS A 243 -7.38 -20.22 5.02
N LEU A 244 -6.49 -19.35 5.53
CA LEU A 244 -6.06 -18.14 4.80
C LEU A 244 -5.38 -18.49 3.48
N SER A 245 -4.40 -19.40 3.50
CA SER A 245 -3.69 -19.88 2.31
C SER A 245 -4.63 -20.50 1.28
N LYS A 246 -5.59 -21.31 1.73
CA LYS A 246 -6.63 -21.87 0.86
C LYS A 246 -7.49 -20.78 0.22
N ASN A 247 -8.03 -19.86 1.01
CA ASN A 247 -8.87 -18.78 0.50
C ASN A 247 -8.12 -17.90 -0.50
N LEU A 248 -6.84 -17.61 -0.24
CA LEU A 248 -5.99 -16.86 -1.16
C LEU A 248 -5.87 -17.56 -2.51
N LEU A 249 -5.57 -18.87 -2.51
CA LEU A 249 -5.45 -19.66 -3.73
C LEU A 249 -6.78 -19.72 -4.50
N ASP A 250 -7.89 -19.94 -3.79
CA ASP A 250 -9.24 -19.98 -4.38
C ASP A 250 -9.57 -18.64 -5.06
N VAL A 251 -9.23 -17.51 -4.43
CA VAL A 251 -9.41 -16.16 -5.02
C VAL A 251 -8.48 -15.95 -6.21
N SER A 252 -7.20 -16.34 -6.11
CA SER A 252 -6.21 -16.18 -7.18
C SER A 252 -6.60 -16.96 -8.44
N GLU A 253 -7.10 -18.19 -8.29
CA GLU A 253 -7.59 -18.99 -9.41
C GLU A 253 -8.90 -18.41 -9.99
N THR A 254 -9.81 -17.92 -9.14
CA THR A 254 -11.03 -17.23 -9.61
C THR A 254 -10.68 -16.00 -10.46
N LEU A 255 -9.72 -15.18 -10.01
CA LEU A 255 -9.25 -14.03 -10.79
C LEU A 255 -8.66 -14.48 -12.13
N LYS A 256 -7.83 -15.52 -12.15
CA LYS A 256 -7.18 -16.04 -13.35
C LYS A 256 -8.16 -16.49 -14.45
N GLU A 257 -9.37 -16.91 -14.10
CA GLU A 257 -10.41 -17.30 -15.06
C GLU A 257 -10.94 -16.10 -15.87
N ASN A 258 -10.80 -14.88 -15.35
CA ASN A 258 -11.27 -13.64 -15.98
C ASN A 258 -10.20 -13.01 -16.89
N GLU A 259 -10.60 -12.55 -18.08
CA GLU A 259 -9.66 -12.16 -19.16
C GLU A 259 -8.65 -11.09 -18.71
N GLY A 260 -9.12 -10.06 -18.00
CA GLY A 260 -8.29 -8.96 -17.49
C GLY A 260 -7.26 -9.37 -16.43
N PHE A 261 -7.38 -10.57 -15.86
CA PHE A 261 -6.52 -11.07 -14.78
C PHE A 261 -5.80 -12.37 -15.15
N ARG A 262 -5.92 -12.86 -16.40
CA ARG A 262 -5.15 -13.99 -16.91
C ARG A 262 -3.64 -13.75 -16.81
N SER A 263 -2.85 -14.82 -16.81
CA SER A 263 -1.38 -14.80 -16.64
C SER A 263 -0.62 -13.90 -17.62
N VAL A 264 -1.22 -13.57 -18.77
CA VAL A 264 -0.62 -12.67 -19.77
C VAL A 264 -0.69 -11.20 -19.32
N THR A 265 -1.69 -10.86 -18.51
CA THR A 265 -1.96 -9.49 -18.03
C THR A 265 -1.47 -9.29 -16.60
N VAL A 266 -1.78 -10.26 -15.73
CA VAL A 266 -1.39 -10.28 -14.32
C VAL A 266 -0.74 -11.62 -14.06
N ASP A 267 0.55 -11.66 -13.75
CA ASP A 267 1.22 -12.92 -13.44
C ASP A 267 0.65 -13.54 -12.13
N GLU A 268 0.95 -14.81 -11.88
CA GLU A 268 0.47 -15.52 -10.68
C GLU A 268 0.87 -14.83 -9.39
N LYS A 269 2.11 -14.32 -9.35
CA LYS A 269 2.69 -13.68 -8.17
C LYS A 269 1.99 -12.36 -7.83
N ALA A 270 1.61 -11.58 -8.83
CA ALA A 270 0.82 -10.37 -8.66
C ALA A 270 -0.64 -10.68 -8.30
N ARG A 271 -1.26 -11.70 -8.92
CA ARG A 271 -2.60 -12.17 -8.52
C ARG A 271 -2.64 -12.61 -7.06
N ASN A 272 -1.62 -13.34 -6.60
CA ASN A 272 -1.53 -13.78 -5.20
C ASN A 272 -1.48 -12.59 -4.23
N ILE A 273 -0.81 -11.48 -4.59
CA ILE A 273 -0.83 -10.26 -3.79
C ILE A 273 -2.24 -9.67 -3.72
N MET A 274 -2.92 -9.52 -4.86
CA MET A 274 -4.29 -9.01 -4.90
C MET A 274 -5.25 -9.89 -4.09
N ALA A 275 -5.13 -11.21 -4.24
CA ALA A 275 -5.91 -12.20 -3.50
C ALA A 275 -5.66 -12.09 -1.99
N LEU A 276 -4.39 -12.00 -1.55
CA LEU A 276 -4.04 -11.80 -0.15
C LEU A 276 -4.69 -10.53 0.41
N ILE A 277 -4.56 -9.40 -0.31
CA ILE A 277 -5.15 -8.12 0.10
C ILE A 277 -6.67 -8.24 0.27
N LEU A 278 -7.38 -8.86 -0.68
CA LEU A 278 -8.83 -9.08 -0.60
C LEU A 278 -9.24 -9.99 0.56
N VAL A 279 -8.53 -11.11 0.76
CA VAL A 279 -8.79 -12.04 1.86
C VAL A 279 -8.57 -11.36 3.21
N VAL A 280 -7.47 -10.63 3.37
CA VAL A 280 -7.14 -9.89 4.59
C VAL A 280 -8.20 -8.82 4.87
N LYS A 281 -8.62 -8.06 3.85
CA LYS A 281 -9.69 -7.06 4.01
C LYS A 281 -11.01 -7.70 4.43
N GLU A 282 -11.40 -8.81 3.81
CA GLU A 282 -12.62 -9.54 4.21
C GLU A 282 -12.52 -10.06 5.65
N TYR A 283 -11.36 -10.56 6.06
CA TYR A 283 -11.18 -11.06 7.43
C TYR A 283 -11.28 -9.92 8.43
N LEU A 284 -10.61 -8.80 8.16
CA LEU A 284 -10.68 -7.60 8.98
C LEU A 284 -12.11 -7.09 9.10
N ASP A 285 -12.84 -6.94 7.99
CA ASP A 285 -14.20 -6.41 8.03
C ASP A 285 -15.18 -7.34 8.80
N ASN A 286 -14.84 -8.63 8.92
CA ASN A 286 -15.59 -9.61 9.72
C ASN A 286 -15.07 -9.80 11.16
N LEU A 287 -13.95 -9.18 11.55
CA LEU A 287 -13.52 -9.18 12.95
C LEU A 287 -14.48 -8.34 13.80
N LYS A 288 -14.78 -8.82 15.01
CA LYS A 288 -15.48 -8.01 16.01
C LYS A 288 -14.63 -6.78 16.36
N ASP A 289 -15.25 -5.64 16.59
CA ASP A 289 -14.55 -4.37 16.86
C ASP A 289 -13.54 -4.50 18.01
N ASP A 290 -13.92 -5.13 19.12
CA ASP A 290 -13.04 -5.40 20.27
C ASP A 290 -11.78 -6.20 19.92
N SER A 291 -11.81 -7.02 18.87
CA SER A 291 -10.66 -7.77 18.36
C SER A 291 -9.77 -6.90 17.46
N LYS A 292 -10.34 -6.01 16.65
CA LYS A 292 -9.59 -5.05 15.83
C LYS A 292 -8.78 -4.07 16.70
N PHE A 293 -9.39 -3.56 17.77
CA PHE A 293 -8.74 -2.66 18.72
C PHE A 293 -7.57 -3.30 19.49
N LYS A 294 -7.54 -4.63 19.61
CA LYS A 294 -6.44 -5.36 20.25
C LYS A 294 -5.23 -5.56 19.34
N ILE A 295 -5.39 -5.35 18.04
CA ILE A 295 -4.34 -5.60 17.05
C ILE A 295 -3.58 -4.30 16.70
N ILE A 296 -4.15 -3.10 16.87
CA ILE A 296 -3.55 -1.83 16.39
C ILE A 296 -3.47 -0.76 17.48
N LYS A 297 -2.37 0.01 17.54
CA LYS A 297 -2.05 0.93 18.67
C LYS A 297 -3.01 2.12 18.86
N LYS A 298 -3.85 2.54 17.88
CA LYS A 298 -4.97 3.53 18.06
C LYS A 298 -5.92 3.61 16.82
N SER A 299 -7.17 4.06 17.02
CA SER A 299 -8.24 4.34 16.01
C SER A 299 -8.34 3.30 14.87
N SER A 300 -8.82 2.12 15.25
CA SER A 300 -8.63 0.79 14.65
C SER A 300 -8.92 0.58 13.17
N ASP A 301 -9.74 1.38 12.48
CA ASP A 301 -10.05 1.10 11.07
C ASP A 301 -9.19 1.91 10.08
N LYS A 302 -8.64 3.06 10.49
CA LYS A 302 -8.14 4.08 9.55
C LYS A 302 -6.65 3.97 9.26
N SER A 303 -5.86 3.52 10.23
CA SER A 303 -4.46 3.14 9.99
C SER A 303 -4.36 1.92 9.08
N LEU A 304 -5.34 1.01 9.15
CA LEU A 304 -5.46 -0.10 8.20
C LEU A 304 -5.74 0.39 6.78
N GLU A 305 -6.65 1.36 6.61
CA GLU A 305 -6.90 1.96 5.29
C GLU A 305 -5.64 2.62 4.71
N ALA A 306 -4.80 3.25 5.53
CA ALA A 306 -3.51 3.77 5.09
C ALA A 306 -2.54 2.65 4.64
N VAL A 307 -2.43 1.54 5.40
CA VAL A 307 -1.60 0.40 4.98
C VAL A 307 -2.17 -0.29 3.73
N PHE A 308 -3.50 -0.40 3.61
CA PHE A 308 -4.14 -0.91 2.41
C PHE A 308 -3.96 0.03 1.21
N ALA A 309 -3.95 1.34 1.41
CA ALA A 309 -3.61 2.30 0.36
C ALA A 309 -2.15 2.11 -0.09
N ILE A 310 -1.20 1.93 0.83
CA ILE A 310 0.20 1.61 0.51
C ILE A 310 0.32 0.27 -0.24
N ALA A 311 -0.41 -0.76 0.20
CA ALA A 311 -0.38 -2.09 -0.42
C ALA A 311 -1.08 -2.14 -1.80
N SER A 312 -2.16 -1.38 -1.98
CA SER A 312 -2.99 -1.36 -3.20
C SER A 312 -2.54 -0.34 -4.24
N SER A 313 -1.80 0.69 -3.86
CA SER A 313 -1.33 1.73 -4.79
C SER A 313 -0.26 1.23 -5.76
N GLY A 314 0.28 0.01 -5.59
CA GLY A 314 1.41 -0.51 -6.39
C GLY A 314 2.65 0.40 -6.35
N SER A 315 2.63 1.41 -5.47
CA SER A 315 3.44 2.61 -5.59
C SER A 315 4.79 2.48 -4.89
N VAL A 316 4.87 1.55 -3.94
CA VAL A 316 6.13 1.06 -3.38
C VAL A 316 6.76 -0.02 -4.29
N THR A 317 6.02 -0.61 -5.22
CA THR A 317 6.33 -1.98 -5.69
C THR A 317 6.69 -2.10 -7.17
N ILE A 318 7.04 -1.01 -7.86
CA ILE A 318 7.44 -1.11 -9.27
C ILE A 318 8.58 -0.15 -9.59
N GLU A 319 9.78 -0.51 -9.15
CA GLU A 319 10.93 -0.51 -10.05
C GLU A 319 11.27 -1.97 -10.39
N GLU A 320 10.86 -2.42 -11.58
CA GLU A 320 11.77 -3.29 -12.33
C GLU A 320 12.93 -2.37 -12.76
N VAL A 321 13.94 -2.23 -11.89
CA VAL A 321 15.26 -1.86 -12.40
C VAL A 321 15.74 -3.10 -13.13
N ASP A 322 15.65 -3.08 -14.46
CA ASP A 322 16.48 -3.91 -15.33
C ASP A 322 17.95 -3.57 -15.01
N ILE A 323 18.53 -4.24 -14.01
CA ILE A 323 19.97 -4.35 -13.92
C ILE A 323 20.31 -5.51 -14.84
N THR A 324 20.61 -5.15 -16.09
CA THR A 324 21.36 -5.99 -16.99
C THR A 324 22.62 -6.45 -16.25
N VAL A 325 22.64 -7.73 -15.85
CA VAL A 325 23.86 -8.39 -15.41
C VAL A 325 24.74 -8.48 -16.64
N THR A 326 25.70 -7.57 -16.74
CA THR A 326 26.88 -7.84 -17.56
C THR A 326 27.65 -8.97 -16.87
N GLN A 327 28.05 -9.93 -17.71
CA GLN A 327 28.47 -11.31 -17.40
C GLN A 327 29.43 -11.49 -16.23
#